data_AF-A0A7Y3MKZ7-F1
#
_entry.id   AF-A0A7Y3MKZ7-F1
#
_cell.length_a   1.000
_cell.length_b   1.000
_cell.length_c   1.000
_cell.angle_alpha   90.00
_cell.angle_beta   90.00
_cell.angle_gamma   90.00
#
_symmetry.space_group_name_H-M   'P 1'
#
loop_
_entity.id
_entity.type
_entity.pdbx_description
1 polymer ?
#
loop_
_entity_poly.entity_id
_entity_poly.type
_entity_poly.pdbx_seq_one_letter_code
_entity_poly.pdbx_strand_id
1 'polypeptide(L)'
;MGIVKRQGIKFSIVGYVALFLGTINVLFIYPYALQPEELGLMRFILDTALLVVPFVSLGFGNVIIRYFPQFQDKAKSHNGFLLFVFLV
;
A
#
# COMPACT_ATOMS: atom_id res chain seq x y z
N MET A 1 -7.97 19.02 -16.84
CA MET A 1 -6.96 19.15 -15.76
C MET A 1 -7.54 19.31 -14.34
N GLY A 2 -8.79 19.77 -14.16
CA GLY A 2 -9.38 19.91 -12.81
C GLY A 2 -9.55 18.61 -12.01
N ILE A 3 -9.74 17.47 -12.68
CA ILE A 3 -9.87 16.15 -12.01
C ILE A 3 -8.56 15.76 -11.34
N VAL A 4 -7.41 15.95 -12.00
CA VAL A 4 -6.08 15.64 -11.43
C VAL A 4 -5.80 16.52 -10.21
N LYS A 5 -6.09 17.83 -10.28
CA LYS A 5 -5.96 18.74 -9.14
C LYS A 5 -6.83 18.31 -7.96
N ARG A 6 -8.10 17.97 -8.22
CA ARG A 6 -9.03 17.51 -7.17
C ARG A 6 -8.61 16.19 -6.54
N GLN A 7 -8.14 15.23 -7.34
CA GLN A 7 -7.65 13.95 -6.84
C GLN A 7 -6.35 14.13 -6.04
N GLY A 8 -5.43 14.96 -6.53
CA GLY A 8 -4.21 15.32 -5.82
C GLY A 8 -4.50 15.93 -4.45
N ILE A 9 -5.39 16.93 -4.38
CA ILE A 9 -5.77 17.57 -3.10
C ILE A 9 -6.35 16.54 -2.11
N LYS A 10 -7.27 15.67 -2.56
CA LYS A 10 -7.84 14.63 -1.70
C LYS A 10 -6.77 13.67 -1.20
N PHE A 11 -5.86 13.24 -2.08
CA PHE A 11 -4.77 12.34 -1.73
C PHE A 11 -3.81 12.99 -0.73
N SER A 12 -3.47 14.26 -0.92
CA SER A 12 -2.65 15.01 0.02
C SER A 12 -3.31 15.14 1.40
N ILE A 13 -4.61 15.44 1.47
CA ILE A 13 -5.33 15.50 2.76
C ILE A 13 -5.24 14.15 3.49
N VAL A 14 -5.52 13.05 2.79
CA VAL A 14 -5.41 11.69 3.37
C VAL A 14 -3.97 11.42 3.82
N GLY A 15 -2.97 11.79 3.00
CA GLY A 15 -1.56 11.62 3.33
C GLY A 15 -1.14 12.37 4.59
N TYR A 16 -1.57 13.63 4.75
CA TYR A 16 -1.27 14.41 5.96
C TYR A 16 -1.95 13.84 7.22
N VAL A 17 -3.20 13.38 7.10
CA VAL A 17 -3.89 12.73 8.22
C VAL A 17 -3.19 11.43 8.61
N ALA A 18 -2.81 10.60 7.63
CA ALA A 18 -2.07 9.37 7.88
C ALA A 18 -0.72 9.63 8.54
N LEU A 19 0.01 10.65 8.08
CA LEU A 19 1.27 11.07 8.68
C LEU A 19 1.07 11.48 10.14
N PHE A 20 0.09 12.33 10.42
CA PHE A 20 -0.20 12.80 11.78
C PHE A 20 -0.53 11.64 12.73
N LEU A 21 -1.38 10.70 12.29
CA LEU A 21 -1.71 9.50 13.05
C LEU A 21 -0.49 8.60 13.27
N GLY A 22 0.35 8.41 12.25
CA GLY A 22 1.59 7.65 12.36
C GLY A 22 2.58 8.28 13.34
N THR A 23 2.72 9.61 13.31
CA THR A 23 3.57 10.34 14.25
C THR A 23 3.08 10.18 15.69
N ILE A 24 1.78 10.32 15.94
CA ILE A 24 1.22 10.08 17.29
C ILE A 24 1.49 8.66 17.76
N ASN A 25 1.30 7.69 16.87
CA ASN A 25 1.51 6.29 17.18
C ASN A 25 2.97 5.99 17.56
N VAL A 26 3.94 6.54 16.82
CA VAL A 26 5.36 6.30 17.07
C VAL A 26 5.91 7.08 18.27
N LEU A 27 5.48 8.33 18.49
CA LEU A 27 6.03 9.18 19.54
C LEU A 27 5.37 8.98 20.90
N PHE A 28 4.09 8.61 20.93
CA PHE A 28 3.34 8.46 22.17
C PHE A 28 2.93 7.00 22.38
N ILE A 29 2.15 6.41 21.48
CA ILE A 29 1.53 5.10 21.73
C ILE A 29 2.57 4.00 21.93
N TYR A 30 3.55 3.90 21.03
CA TYR A 30 4.58 2.87 21.07
C TYR A 30 5.48 2.94 22.32
N PRO A 31 6.07 4.08 22.70
CA PRO A 31 6.87 4.17 23.92
C PRO A 31 6.08 3.93 25.22
N TYR A 32 4.78 4.26 25.25
CA TYR A 32 3.94 4.00 26.43
C TYR A 32 3.45 2.56 26.52
N ALA A 33 3.28 1.87 25.39
CA ALA A 33 2.70 0.54 25.34
C ALA A 33 3.75 -0.60 25.29
N LEU A 34 4.96 -0.34 24.81
CA LEU A 34 5.96 -1.36 24.50
C LEU A 34 7.32 -1.01 25.07
N GLN A 35 8.09 -2.03 25.47
CA GLN A 35 9.49 -1.84 25.84
C GLN A 35 10.36 -1.56 24.59
N PRO A 36 11.48 -0.84 24.73
CA PRO A 36 12.37 -0.52 23.61
C PRO A 36 12.82 -1.75 22.80
N GLU A 37 13.02 -2.88 23.48
CA GLU A 37 13.43 -4.14 22.88
C GLU A 37 12.33 -4.74 21.98
N GLU A 38 11.08 -4.70 22.44
CA GLU A 38 9.92 -5.17 21.68
C GLU A 38 9.67 -4.32 20.44
N LEU A 39 9.84 -3.00 20.57
CA LEU A 39 9.76 -2.07 19.44
C LEU A 39 10.86 -2.34 18.39
N GLY A 40 12.07 -2.62 18.86
CA GLY A 40 13.19 -2.98 17.99
C GLY A 40 12.93 -4.26 17.21
N LEU A 41 12.44 -5.30 17.90
CA LEU A 41 12.08 -6.58 17.29
C LEU A 41 10.93 -6.43 16.28
N MET A 42 9.86 -5.71 16.63
CA MET A 42 8.75 -5.47 15.70
C MET A 42 9.20 -4.74 14.44
N ARG A 43 9.99 -3.68 14.58
CA ARG A 43 10.55 -2.95 13.43
C ARG A 43 11.43 -3.85 12.57
N PHE A 44 12.30 -4.64 13.18
CA PHE A 44 13.17 -5.57 12.47
C PHE A 44 12.37 -6.57 11.62
N ILE A 45 11.32 -7.17 12.18
CA ILE A 45 10.45 -8.10 11.45
C ILE A 45 9.74 -7.39 10.29
N LEU A 46 9.16 -6.22 10.54
CA LEU A 46 8.44 -5.45 9.51
C LEU A 46 9.36 -5.02 8.37
N ASP A 47 10.52 -4.47 8.68
CA ASP A 47 11.48 -3.99 7.69
C ASP A 47 12.06 -5.16 6.87
N THR A 48 12.33 -6.29 7.52
CA THR A 48 12.77 -7.52 6.83
C THR A 48 11.68 -8.05 5.91
N ALA A 49 10.43 -8.06 6.35
CA ALA A 49 9.31 -8.46 5.51
C ALA A 49 9.19 -7.54 4.28
N LEU A 50 9.31 -6.23 4.46
CA LEU A 50 9.29 -5.26 3.37
C LEU A 50 10.43 -5.47 2.36
N LEU A 51 11.61 -5.88 2.80
CA LEU A 51 12.70 -6.26 1.91
C LEU A 51 12.40 -7.52 1.08
N VAL A 52 11.61 -8.45 1.63
CA VAL A 52 11.22 -9.70 0.97
C VAL A 52 10.03 -9.53 0.03
N VAL A 53 9.15 -8.55 0.26
CA VAL A 53 7.98 -8.24 -0.59
C VAL A 53 8.27 -8.20 -2.09
N PRO A 54 9.29 -7.49 -2.62
CA PRO A 54 9.53 -7.46 -4.07
C PRO A 54 9.87 -8.83 -4.66
N PHE A 55 10.50 -9.71 -3.86
CA PHE A 55 10.83 -11.07 -4.28
C PHE A 55 9.59 -11.98 -4.29
N VAL A 56 8.72 -11.87 -3.29
CA VAL A 56 7.48 -12.67 -3.20
C VAL A 56 6.47 -12.20 -4.23
N SER A 57 6.31 -10.89 -4.39
CA SER A 57 5.35 -10.32 -5.34
C SER A 57 5.81 -10.44 -6.80
N LEU A 58 7.07 -10.82 -7.07
CA LEU A 58 7.65 -10.98 -8.41
C LEU A 58 7.33 -9.83 -9.40
N GLY A 59 7.10 -8.62 -8.88
CA GLY A 59 6.72 -7.47 -9.70
C GLY A 59 5.28 -7.51 -10.26
N PHE A 60 4.39 -8.39 -9.78
CA PHE A 60 2.98 -8.48 -10.19
C PHE A 60 2.28 -7.13 -10.17
N GLY A 61 2.57 -6.25 -9.21
CA GLY A 61 2.00 -4.90 -9.17
C GLY A 61 2.25 -4.11 -10.47
N ASN A 62 3.45 -4.19 -11.05
CA ASN A 62 3.77 -3.52 -12.32
C ASN A 62 3.11 -4.21 -13.52
N VAL A 63 3.01 -5.54 -13.50
CA VAL A 63 2.31 -6.31 -14.54
C VAL A 63 0.84 -5.93 -14.57
N ILE A 64 0.18 -5.88 -13.40
CA ILE A 64 -1.22 -5.49 -13.28
C ILE A 64 -1.43 -4.10 -13.88
N ILE A 65 -0.66 -3.10 -13.47
CA ILE A 65 -0.82 -1.72 -13.95
C ILE A 65 -0.59 -1.62 -15.47
N ARG A 66 0.38 -2.36 -16.01
CA ARG A 66 0.73 -2.31 -17.43
C ARG A 66 -0.29 -3.03 -18.33
N TYR A 67 -0.77 -4.20 -17.92
CA TYR A 67 -1.62 -5.05 -18.76
C TYR A 67 -3.12 -4.83 -18.51
N PHE A 68 -3.53 -4.30 -17.36
CA PHE A 68 -4.94 -4.02 -17.05
C PHE A 68 -5.68 -3.21 -18.14
N PRO A 69 -5.10 -2.15 -18.75
CA PRO A 69 -5.78 -1.40 -19.82
C PRO A 69 -6.15 -2.25 -21.05
N GLN A 70 -5.41 -3.32 -21.33
CA GLN A 70 -5.69 -4.23 -22.46
C GLN A 70 -6.87 -5.17 -22.19
N PHE A 71 -7.16 -5.43 -20.91
CA PHE A 71 -8.30 -6.24 -20.47
C PHE A 71 -9.49 -5.35 -20.03
N GLN A 72 -9.39 -4.03 -20.19
CA GLN A 72 -10.41 -3.08 -19.76
C GLN A 72 -11.64 -3.10 -20.68
N ASP A 73 -12.53 -4.09 -20.48
CA ASP A 73 -13.86 -4.13 -21.11
C ASP A 73 -14.95 -4.14 -20.03
N LYS A 74 -15.71 -3.05 -19.93
CA LYS A 74 -16.81 -2.92 -18.96
C LYS A 74 -17.99 -3.84 -19.28
N ALA A 75 -18.18 -4.21 -20.55
CA ALA A 75 -19.28 -5.10 -20.96
C ALA A 75 -18.99 -6.57 -20.62
N LYS A 76 -17.71 -6.93 -20.41
CA LYS A 76 -17.26 -8.30 -20.13
C LYS A 76 -16.57 -8.44 -18.77
N SER A 77 -16.86 -7.57 -17.80
CA SER A 77 -16.25 -7.61 -16.45
C SER A 77 -14.72 -7.68 -16.47
N HIS A 78 -14.09 -6.86 -17.32
CA HIS A 78 -12.65 -6.83 -17.52
C HIS A 78 -12.03 -8.20 -17.91
N ASN A 79 -12.78 -9.03 -18.62
CA ASN A 79 -12.38 -10.37 -19.07
C ASN A 79 -11.87 -11.29 -17.95
N GLY A 80 -12.35 -11.11 -16.70
CA GLY A 80 -11.93 -11.92 -15.56
C GLY A 80 -10.48 -11.69 -15.12
N PHE A 81 -9.80 -10.64 -15.61
CA PHE A 81 -8.41 -10.33 -15.29
C PHE A 81 -8.19 -10.15 -13.78
N LEU A 82 -9.11 -9.49 -13.09
CA LEU A 82 -9.04 -9.33 -11.64
C LEU A 82 -9.11 -10.69 -10.92
N LEU A 83 -9.96 -11.60 -11.40
CA LEU A 83 -10.11 -12.94 -10.82
C LEU A 83 -8.84 -13.77 -11.01
N PHE A 84 -8.20 -13.68 -12.18
CA PHE A 84 -6.89 -14.28 -12.44
C PHE A 84 -5.80 -13.74 -11.51
N VAL A 85 -5.77 -12.42 -11.28
CA VAL A 85 -4.81 -11.77 -10.38
C VAL A 85 -5.04 -12.11 -8.90
N PHE A 86 -6.29 -12.34 -8.47
CA PHE A 86 -6.60 -12.74 -7.10
C PHE A 86 -6.42 -14.23 -6.82
N LEU A 87 -6.39 -15.07 -7.86
CA LEU A 87 -6.19 -16.52 -7.75
C LEU A 87 -4.72 -16.90 -7.61
N VAL A 88 -3.81 -16.07 -8.16
CA VAL A 88 -2.36 -16.16 -7.99
C VAL A 88 -1.93 -15.46 -6.71
#